data_AF-A0A6B2GVK3-F1
#
_entry.id   AF-A0A6B2GVK3-F1
#
_cell.length_a   1.000
_cell.length_b   1.000
_cell.length_c   1.000
_cell.angle_alpha   90.00
_cell.angle_beta   90.00
_cell.angle_gamma   90.00
#
_symmetry.space_group_name_H-M   'P 1'
#
loop_
_entity.id
_entity.type
_entity.pdbx_description
1 polymer ?
#
loop_
_entity_poly.entity_id
_entity_poly.type
_entity_poly.pdbx_seq_one_letter_code
_entity_poly.pdbx_strand_id
1 'polypeptide(L)'
;MSDQEIMTDVNHVQHMFLHVETSDSICILNVAGHPYRLRELIYMMVNNGCRVSQTTADQYNTFPYDQETVEVHDYMTSIIKAKFIKEQQ
;
A
#
# COMPACT_ATOMS: atom_id res chain seq x y z
N MET A 1 12.71 -24.28 0.58
CA MET A 1 13.04 -24.25 2.02
C MET A 1 13.13 -22.82 2.58
N SER A 2 13.01 -21.76 1.76
CA SER A 2 13.07 -20.35 2.20
C SER A 2 11.75 -19.80 2.78
N ASP A 3 10.61 -20.25 2.28
CA ASP A 3 9.33 -19.62 2.61
C ASP A 3 8.89 -19.87 4.06
N GLN A 4 9.32 -20.98 4.66
CA GLN A 4 9.04 -21.34 6.06
C GLN A 4 9.76 -20.42 7.05
N GLU A 5 11.00 -20.01 6.76
CA GLU A 5 11.78 -19.11 7.64
C GLU A 5 11.14 -17.72 7.71
N ILE A 6 10.60 -17.23 6.59
CA ILE A 6 9.88 -15.95 6.50
C ILE A 6 8.54 -16.03 7.27
N MET A 7 7.94 -17.22 7.45
CA MET A 7 6.73 -17.36 8.29
C MET A 7 7.02 -17.29 9.78
N THR A 8 8.24 -17.65 10.18
CA THR A 8 8.62 -17.76 11.59
C THR A 8 9.34 -16.53 12.12
N ASP A 9 9.93 -15.71 11.24
CA ASP A 9 10.63 -14.48 11.64
C ASP A 9 9.67 -13.30 11.75
N VAL A 10 9.08 -13.15 12.93
CA VAL A 10 8.19 -12.04 13.30
C VAL A 10 8.83 -10.65 13.16
N ASN A 11 10.16 -10.55 13.06
CA ASN A 11 10.87 -9.29 12.90
C ASN A 11 11.17 -8.95 11.43
N HIS A 12 10.80 -9.82 10.49
CA HIS A 12 11.02 -9.57 9.07
C HIS A 12 10.10 -8.45 8.56
N VAL A 13 10.70 -7.32 8.20
CA VAL A 13 10.00 -6.17 7.63
C VAL A 13 10.29 -6.09 6.14
N GLN A 14 9.23 -6.10 5.34
CA GLN A 14 9.28 -5.84 3.91
C GLN A 14 8.74 -4.44 3.63
N HIS A 15 9.41 -3.74 2.71
CA HIS A 15 8.94 -2.47 2.16
C HIS A 15 8.34 -2.68 0.78
N MET A 16 7.22 -2.02 0.50
CA MET A 16 6.53 -2.10 -0.79
C MET A 16 5.91 -0.76 -1.15
N PHE A 17 6.02 -0.39 -2.41
CA PHE A 17 5.26 0.71 -2.98
C PHE A 17 4.09 0.15 -3.77
N LEU A 18 2.89 0.67 -3.52
CA LEU A 18 1.65 0.24 -4.19
C LEU A 18 0.97 1.42 -4.88
N HIS A 19 0.48 1.18 -6.09
CA HIS A 19 -0.43 2.06 -6.80
C HIS A 19 -1.84 1.44 -6.73
N VAL A 20 -2.78 2.20 -6.17
CA VAL A 20 -4.13 1.75 -5.82
C VAL A 20 -5.14 2.69 -6.45
N GLU A 21 -6.03 2.15 -7.28
CA GLU A 21 -7.09 2.92 -7.94
C GLU A 21 -8.47 2.49 -7.41
N THR A 22 -9.31 3.48 -7.11
CA THR A 22 -10.74 3.35 -6.84
C THR A 22 -11.54 4.13 -7.88
N SER A 23 -12.88 4.17 -7.75
CA SER A 23 -13.74 4.95 -8.64
C SER A 23 -13.56 6.47 -8.50
N ASP A 24 -13.12 6.92 -7.33
CA ASP A 24 -13.11 8.32 -6.90
C ASP A 24 -11.70 8.82 -6.53
N SER A 25 -10.71 7.94 -6.47
CA SER A 25 -9.36 8.31 -6.06
C SER A 25 -8.29 7.43 -6.69
N ILE A 26 -7.09 8.01 -6.80
CA ILE A 26 -5.86 7.31 -7.10
C ILE A 26 -4.92 7.52 -5.92
N CYS A 27 -4.41 6.43 -5.37
CA CYS A 27 -3.52 6.45 -4.21
C CYS A 27 -2.17 5.82 -4.58
N ILE A 28 -1.09 6.40 -4.06
CA ILE A 28 0.22 5.74 -4.01
C ILE A 28 0.62 5.55 -2.55
N LEU A 29 0.98 4.32 -2.20
CA LEU A 29 1.27 3.92 -0.83
C LEU A 29 2.73 3.51 -0.71
N ASN A 30 3.36 3.90 0.39
CA ASN A 30 4.59 3.32 0.90
C ASN A 30 4.25 2.52 2.15
N VAL A 31 4.32 1.19 2.04
CA VAL A 31 3.91 0.27 3.12
C VAL A 31 5.14 -0.49 3.60
N ALA A 32 5.30 -0.55 4.92
CA ALA A 32 6.32 -1.34 5.59
C ALA A 32 5.63 -2.26 6.61
N GLY A 33 5.92 -3.54 6.56
CA GLY A 33 5.35 -4.49 7.52
C GLY A 33 5.74 -5.93 7.25
N HIS A 34 5.18 -6.84 8.05
CA HIS A 34 5.42 -8.27 7.86
C HIS A 34 4.83 -8.75 6.52
N PRO A 35 5.52 -9.61 5.74
CA PRO A 35 5.03 -10.06 4.42
C PRO A 35 3.61 -10.63 4.43
N TYR A 36 3.23 -11.38 5.48
CA TYR A 36 1.85 -11.87 5.64
C TYR A 36 0.81 -10.75 5.78
N ARG A 37 1.14 -9.69 6.53
CA ARG A 37 0.24 -8.53 6.70
C ARG A 37 0.13 -7.73 5.41
N LEU A 38 1.23 -7.58 4.67
CA LEU A 38 1.19 -6.94 3.34
C LEU A 38 0.29 -7.71 2.37
N ARG A 39 0.37 -9.06 2.35
CA ARG A 39 -0.51 -9.89 1.53
C ARG A 39 -1.98 -9.77 1.94
N GLU A 40 -2.26 -9.78 3.24
CA GLU A 40 -3.61 -9.60 3.79
C GLU A 40 -4.18 -8.24 3.40
N LEU A 41 -3.40 -7.16 3.54
CA LEU A 41 -3.77 -5.81 3.12
C LEU A 41 -4.14 -5.75 1.63
N ILE A 42 -3.28 -6.28 0.76
CA ILE A 42 -3.51 -6.28 -0.69
C ILE A 42 -4.78 -7.09 -1.01
N TYR A 43 -4.96 -8.25 -0.37
CA TYR A 43 -6.16 -9.07 -0.54
C TYR A 43 -7.43 -8.29 -0.13
N MET A 44 -7.41 -7.60 1.00
CA MET A 44 -8.53 -6.78 1.46
C MET A 44 -8.83 -5.61 0.51
N MET A 45 -7.80 -4.91 0.01
CA MET A 45 -7.97 -3.84 -0.97
C MET A 45 -8.66 -4.34 -2.25
N VAL A 46 -8.18 -5.45 -2.80
CA VAL A 46 -8.76 -6.06 -4.02
C VAL A 46 -10.20 -6.51 -3.75
N ASN A 47 -10.45 -7.15 -2.61
CA ASN A 47 -11.79 -7.61 -2.22
C ASN A 47 -12.78 -6.45 -2.01
N ASN A 48 -12.28 -5.27 -1.64
CA ASN A 48 -13.07 -4.04 -1.52
C ASN A 48 -13.22 -3.27 -2.84
N GLY A 49 -12.77 -3.84 -3.96
CA GLY A 49 -12.97 -3.28 -5.30
C GLY A 49 -11.84 -2.36 -5.80
N CYS A 50 -10.73 -2.26 -5.07
CA CYS A 50 -9.57 -1.49 -5.52
C CYS A 50 -8.79 -2.27 -6.59
N ARG A 51 -8.22 -1.55 -7.56
CA ARG A 51 -7.18 -2.11 -8.44
C ARG A 51 -5.83 -1.82 -7.82
N VAL A 52 -5.07 -2.86 -7.51
CA VAL A 52 -3.76 -2.74 -6.83
C VAL A 52 -2.67 -3.23 -7.76
N SER A 53 -1.61 -2.44 -7.90
CA SER A 53 -0.40 -2.80 -8.64
C SER A 53 0.84 -2.37 -7.86
N GLN A 54 1.94 -3.10 -8.02
CA GLN A 54 3.21 -2.71 -7.43
C GLN A 54 3.83 -1.55 -8.24
N THR A 55 4.43 -0.59 -7.55
CA THR A 55 5.07 0.59 -8.13
C THR A 55 6.47 0.79 -7.55
N THR A 56 7.12 1.92 -7.82
CA THR A 56 8.50 2.22 -7.41
C THR A 56 8.56 3.43 -6.48
N ALA A 57 9.69 3.58 -5.78
CA ALA A 57 9.96 4.75 -4.95
C ALA A 57 9.92 6.07 -5.76
N ASP A 58 10.41 6.05 -7.00
CA ASP A 58 10.42 7.23 -7.88
C ASP A 58 8.99 7.69 -8.22
N GLN A 59 8.11 6.74 -8.55
CA GLN A 59 6.70 7.01 -8.79
C GLN A 59 6.03 7.54 -7.52
N TYR A 60 6.31 6.96 -6.34
CA TYR A 60 5.80 7.44 -5.06
C TYR A 60 6.25 8.88 -4.74
N ASN A 61 7.50 9.24 -5.04
CA ASN A 61 8.06 10.55 -4.74
C ASN A 61 7.55 11.65 -5.68
N THR A 62 7.24 11.31 -6.93
CA THR A 62 6.80 12.25 -7.96
C THR A 62 5.28 12.29 -8.15
N PHE A 63 4.53 11.40 -7.48
CA PHE A 63 3.08 11.35 -7.56
C PHE A 63 2.44 12.66 -7.10
N PRO A 64 1.58 13.30 -7.92
CA PRO A 64 0.80 14.45 -7.49
C PRO A 64 -0.36 14.00 -6.59
N TYR A 65 -0.49 14.60 -5.42
CA TYR A 65 -1.53 14.25 -4.44
C TYR A 65 -2.20 15.50 -3.87
N ASP A 66 -3.45 15.33 -3.46
CA ASP A 66 -4.22 16.36 -2.77
C ASP A 66 -4.05 16.22 -1.24
N GLN A 67 -3.91 14.98 -0.76
CA GLN A 67 -3.78 14.68 0.67
C GLN A 67 -2.73 13.58 0.93
N GLU A 68 -2.02 13.72 2.04
CA GLU A 68 -1.13 12.68 2.58
C GLU A 68 -1.60 12.27 3.97
N THR A 69 -1.54 10.99 4.29
CA THR A 69 -1.91 10.45 5.60
C THR A 69 -0.96 9.34 6.00
N VAL A 70 -0.67 9.26 7.31
CA VAL A 70 0.19 8.22 7.89
C VAL A 70 -0.67 7.37 8.81
N GLU A 71 -0.66 6.06 8.57
CA GLU A 71 -1.35 5.06 9.37
C GLU A 71 -0.32 4.11 10.00
N VAL A 72 -0.43 3.90 11.30
CA VAL A 72 0.45 3.00 12.06
C VAL A 72 -0.43 2.00 12.81
N HIS A 73 -0.20 0.72 12.51
CA HIS A 73 -0.80 -0.43 13.18
C HIS A 73 0.32 -1.30 13.75
N ASP A 74 0.01 -2.17 14.72
CA ASP A 74 0.98 -2.92 15.54
C ASP A 74 2.10 -3.64 14.76
N TYR A 75 1.91 -3.94 13.47
CA TYR A 75 2.88 -4.63 12.61
C TYR A 75 2.98 -4.06 11.19
N MET A 76 2.44 -2.86 10.96
CA MET A 76 2.38 -2.25 9.64
C MET A 76 2.31 -0.74 9.72
N THR A 77 3.16 -0.07 8.95
CA THR A 77 3.11 1.37 8.75
C THR A 77 2.83 1.65 7.28
N SER A 78 1.87 2.53 7.01
CA SER A 78 1.51 2.95 5.66
C SER A 78 1.56 4.47 5.58
N ILE A 79 2.25 5.00 4.58
CA ILE A 79 2.13 6.40 4.17
C ILE A 79 1.35 6.41 2.86
N ILE A 80 0.24 7.13 2.84
CA ILE A 80 -0.75 7.12 1.76
C ILE A 80 -0.83 8.51 1.18
N LYS A 81 -0.54 8.65 -0.11
CA LYS A 81 -0.75 9.88 -0.87
C LYS A 81 -1.95 9.67 -1.78
N ALA A 82 -3.01 10.45 -1.59
CA ALA A 82 -4.27 10.33 -2.30
C ALA A 82 -4.49 11.53 -3.24
N LYS A 83 -4.93 11.25 -4.46
CA LYS A 83 -5.41 12.21 -5.44
C LYS A 83 -6.87 11.90 -5.76
N PHE A 84 -7.75 12.87 -5.54
CA PHE A 84 -9.18 12.68 -5.77
C PHE A 84 -9.53 12.97 -7.23
N ILE A 85 -10.27 12.06 -7.85
CA ILE A 85 -10.81 12.25 -9.19
C ILE A 85 -12.02 13.16 -9.03
N LYS A 86 -11.83 14.46 -9.25
CA LYS A 86 -12.96 15.41 -9.26
C LYS A 86 -13.95 14.98 -10.34
N GLU A 87 -15.17 14.65 -9.95
CA GLU A 87 -16.28 14.65 -10.89
C GLU A 87 -16.36 16.06 -11.49
N GLN A 88 -16.25 16.15 -12.81
CA GLN A 88 -16.62 17.37 -13.53
C GLN A 88 -18.15 17.47 -13.40
N GLN A 89 -18.62 18.21 -12.40
CA GLN A 89 -19.99 18.73 -12.37
C GLN A 89 -20.08 20.00 -13.22
#